data_AF-A0A7V8YDD8-F1
#
_entry.id   AF-A0A7V8YDD8-F1
#
_cell.length_a   1.000
_cell.length_b   1.000
_cell.length_c   1.000
_cell.angle_alpha   90.00
_cell.angle_beta   90.00
_cell.angle_gamma   90.00
#
_symmetry.space_group_name_H-M   'P 1'
#
loop_
_entity.id
_entity.type
_entity.pdbx_description
1 polymer ?
#
loop_
_entity_poly.entity_id
_entity_poly.type
_entity_poly.pdbx_seq_one_letter_code
_entity_poly.pdbx_strand_id
1 'polypeptide(L)'
;MRGVPGWMALVMAASGCTAIKATYHVSTADQAVNEARRYGAQEQATYEYTMAVRYLDESKERLGYDEYRVCEQLARKSLAWADKAIISLEEGKRVEGAIELSNEEMPFQPQMPIDQPLAPPTVIEVDQWGIPIVTPDTPPAPAPEPAPAPEPEPEPEPEPEPEPE
;
A
#
# COMPACT_ATOMS: atom_id res chain seq x y z
N MET A 1 1.14 34.12 28.56
CA MET A 1 0.70 33.29 27.41
C MET A 1 1.72 33.49 26.29
N ARG A 2 2.67 32.56 26.12
CA ARG A 2 3.68 32.63 25.06
C ARG A 2 3.04 32.11 23.78
N GLY A 3 2.86 33.00 22.79
CA GLY A 3 2.21 32.67 21.52
C GLY A 3 3.00 31.65 20.71
N VAL A 4 2.29 30.74 20.05
CA VAL A 4 2.86 29.77 19.12
C VAL A 4 3.51 30.56 17.97
N PRO A 5 4.83 30.41 17.71
CA PRO A 5 5.50 31.20 16.68
C PRO A 5 4.97 30.80 15.30
N GLY A 6 4.71 31.77 14.41
CA GLY A 6 3.99 31.57 13.15
C GLY A 6 4.60 30.51 12.21
N TRP A 7 5.89 30.18 12.34
CA TRP A 7 6.51 29.08 11.60
C TRP A 7 5.97 27.70 12.01
N MET A 8 5.54 27.54 13.27
CA MET A 8 4.94 26.31 13.77
C MET A 8 3.55 26.06 13.15
N ALA A 9 2.80 27.13 12.87
CA ALA A 9 1.52 27.04 12.15
C ALA A 9 1.72 26.69 10.66
N LEU A 10 2.82 27.15 10.07
CA LEU A 10 3.18 26.84 8.68
C LEU A 10 3.58 25.37 8.49
N VAL A 11 4.34 24.80 9.43
CA VAL A 11 4.75 23.38 9.38
C VAL A 11 3.56 22.43 9.48
N MET A 12 2.53 22.78 10.27
CA MET A 12 1.28 22.01 10.36
C MET A 12 0.47 21.99 9.05
N ALA A 13 0.56 23.03 8.23
CA ALA A 13 -0.26 23.13 7.00
C ALA A 13 0.27 22.25 5.84
N ALA A 14 1.55 21.90 5.83
CA ALA A 14 2.17 21.20 4.69
C ALA A 14 1.82 19.70 4.61
N SER A 15 1.38 19.08 5.70
CA SER A 15 1.08 17.64 5.75
C SER A 15 -0.30 17.26 5.17
N GLY A 16 -1.18 18.22 4.88
CA GLY A 16 -2.57 17.97 4.49
C GLY A 16 -2.84 17.81 2.98
N CYS A 17 -1.87 18.12 2.10
CA CYS A 17 -2.15 18.25 0.67
C CYS A 17 -2.41 16.93 -0.07
N THR A 18 -1.91 15.80 0.44
CA THR A 18 -2.06 14.49 -0.23
C THR A 18 -3.44 13.88 -0.01
N ALA A 19 -4.00 14.05 1.19
CA ALA A 19 -5.31 13.51 1.54
C ALA A 19 -6.43 14.14 0.70
N ILE A 20 -6.43 15.46 0.58
CA ILE A 20 -7.46 16.21 -0.17
C ILE A 20 -7.52 15.75 -1.62
N LYS A 21 -6.37 15.55 -2.25
CA LYS A 21 -6.27 15.13 -3.64
C LYS A 21 -6.84 13.72 -3.85
N ALA A 22 -6.53 12.78 -2.95
CA ALA A 22 -7.05 11.42 -3.02
C ALA A 22 -8.57 11.40 -2.88
N THR A 23 -9.12 12.12 -1.90
CA THR A 23 -10.57 12.24 -1.70
C THR A 23 -11.27 12.84 -2.92
N TYR A 24 -10.68 13.86 -3.56
CA TYR A 24 -11.20 14.43 -4.80
C TYR A 24 -11.31 13.38 -5.90
N HIS A 25 -10.25 12.61 -6.16
CA HIS A 25 -10.27 11.58 -7.19
C HIS A 25 -11.28 10.47 -6.91
N VAL A 26 -11.44 10.06 -5.65
CA VAL A 26 -12.45 9.07 -5.24
C VAL A 26 -13.85 9.60 -5.51
N SER A 27 -14.11 10.87 -5.19
CA SER A 27 -15.40 11.50 -5.50
C SER A 27 -15.66 11.58 -7.01
N THR A 28 -14.65 11.91 -7.83
CA THR A 28 -14.81 11.92 -9.29
C THR A 28 -15.09 10.52 -9.83
N ALA A 29 -14.40 9.50 -9.33
CA ALA A 29 -14.63 8.11 -9.72
C ALA A 29 -16.05 7.64 -9.35
N ASP A 30 -16.55 8.01 -8.16
CA ASP A 30 -17.91 7.71 -7.73
C ASP A 30 -18.96 8.33 -8.67
N GLN A 31 -18.75 9.58 -9.10
CA GLN A 31 -19.62 10.23 -10.07
C GLN A 31 -19.63 9.49 -11.41
N ALA A 32 -18.47 9.10 -11.94
CA ALA A 32 -18.37 8.38 -13.22
C ALA A 32 -19.02 6.98 -13.17
N VAL A 33 -18.85 6.24 -12.08
CA VAL A 33 -19.52 4.94 -11.89
C VAL A 33 -21.04 5.10 -11.81
N ASN A 34 -21.52 6.13 -11.10
CA ASN A 34 -22.94 6.44 -11.03
C ASN A 34 -23.51 6.88 -12.38
N GLU A 35 -22.73 7.60 -13.18
CA GLU A 35 -23.07 7.96 -14.55
C GLU A 35 -23.18 6.72 -15.44
N ALA A 36 -22.17 5.85 -15.44
CA ALA A 36 -22.21 4.58 -16.18
C ALA A 36 -23.43 3.72 -15.79
N ARG A 37 -23.79 3.67 -14.49
CA ARG A 37 -25.01 3.00 -14.01
C ARG A 37 -26.27 3.62 -14.62
N ARG A 38 -26.38 4.95 -14.67
CA ARG A 38 -27.54 5.65 -15.25
C ARG A 38 -27.71 5.36 -16.73
N TYR A 39 -26.60 5.12 -17.45
CA TYR A 39 -26.63 4.71 -18.86
C TYR A 39 -26.94 3.23 -19.08
N GLY A 40 -27.09 2.42 -18.03
CA GLY A 40 -27.40 1.00 -18.15
C GLY A 40 -26.17 0.09 -18.29
N ALA A 41 -24.98 0.56 -17.94
CA ALA A 41 -23.74 -0.23 -18.02
C ALA A 41 -23.81 -1.52 -17.21
N GLN A 42 -24.63 -1.57 -16.16
CA GLN A 42 -24.78 -2.74 -15.31
C GLN A 42 -25.32 -3.97 -16.05
N GLU A 43 -26.08 -3.79 -17.12
CA GLU A 43 -26.67 -4.91 -17.89
C GLU A 43 -25.88 -5.18 -19.18
N GLN A 44 -25.54 -4.13 -19.91
CA GLN A 44 -24.94 -4.26 -21.25
C GLN A 44 -23.40 -4.31 -21.23
N ALA A 45 -22.75 -3.63 -20.29
CA ALA A 45 -21.29 -3.60 -20.11
C ALA A 45 -20.93 -4.12 -18.72
N THR A 46 -21.53 -5.25 -18.34
CA THR A 46 -21.51 -5.79 -16.97
C THR A 46 -20.09 -5.96 -16.45
N TYR A 47 -19.18 -6.43 -17.29
CA TYR A 47 -17.79 -6.71 -16.91
C TYR A 47 -17.05 -5.42 -16.56
N GLU A 48 -17.03 -4.46 -17.47
CA GLU A 48 -16.35 -3.16 -17.33
C GLU A 48 -16.94 -2.39 -16.14
N TYR A 49 -18.26 -2.37 -16.02
CA TYR A 49 -18.96 -1.73 -14.90
C TYR A 49 -18.60 -2.39 -13.57
N THR A 50 -18.60 -3.72 -13.49
CA THR A 50 -18.22 -4.44 -12.26
C THR A 50 -16.79 -4.12 -11.87
N MET A 51 -15.85 -4.10 -12.83
CA MET A 51 -14.46 -3.72 -12.55
C MET A 51 -14.36 -2.28 -12.02
N ALA A 52 -15.09 -1.35 -12.63
CA ALA A 52 -15.12 0.04 -12.17
C ALA A 52 -15.59 0.16 -10.72
N VAL A 53 -16.66 -0.56 -10.34
CA VAL A 53 -17.19 -0.61 -8.97
C VAL A 53 -16.17 -1.23 -8.01
N ARG A 54 -15.54 -2.36 -8.38
CA ARG A 54 -14.56 -3.03 -7.52
C ARG A 54 -13.37 -2.14 -7.18
N TYR A 55 -12.82 -1.44 -8.17
CA TYR A 55 -11.73 -0.48 -7.93
C TYR A 55 -12.16 0.72 -7.09
N LEU A 56 -13.41 1.17 -7.22
CA LEU A 56 -13.94 2.26 -6.41
C LEU A 56 -14.09 1.83 -4.94
N ASP A 57 -14.65 0.64 -4.71
CA ASP A 57 -14.83 0.09 -3.37
C ASP A 57 -13.46 -0.13 -2.70
N GLU A 58 -12.50 -0.73 -3.40
CA GLU A 58 -11.15 -0.90 -2.86
C GLU A 58 -10.48 0.46 -2.57
N SER A 59 -10.67 1.46 -3.44
CA SER A 59 -10.15 2.81 -3.19
C SER A 59 -10.73 3.43 -1.91
N LYS A 60 -12.04 3.23 -1.66
CA LYS A 60 -12.72 3.69 -0.45
C LYS A 60 -12.26 2.96 0.81
N GLU A 61 -11.97 1.66 0.71
CA GLU A 61 -11.38 0.91 1.82
C GLU A 61 -9.99 1.44 2.17
N ARG A 62 -9.13 1.63 1.16
CA ARG A 62 -7.76 2.16 1.35
C ARG A 62 -7.74 3.59 1.89
N LEU A 63 -8.77 4.40 1.63
CA LEU A 63 -8.89 5.74 2.22
C LEU A 63 -8.96 5.68 3.75
N GLY A 64 -9.53 4.60 4.31
CA GLY A 64 -9.58 4.38 5.75
C GLY A 64 -8.23 3.95 6.37
N TYR A 65 -7.28 3.49 5.54
CA TYR A 65 -5.95 3.05 5.96
C TYR A 65 -4.85 4.10 5.73
N ASP A 66 -5.22 5.36 5.48
CA ASP A 66 -4.29 6.46 5.18
C ASP A 66 -3.37 6.23 3.95
N GLU A 67 -3.68 5.25 3.10
CA GLU A 67 -2.92 4.93 1.89
C GLU A 67 -3.31 5.81 0.69
N TYR A 68 -3.24 7.14 0.86
CA TYR A 68 -3.75 8.13 -0.10
C TYR A 68 -3.20 7.97 -1.53
N ARG A 69 -1.93 7.54 -1.68
CA ARG A 69 -1.31 7.32 -3.00
C ARG A 69 -1.87 6.10 -3.73
N VAL A 70 -2.24 5.06 -3.00
CA VAL A 70 -2.86 3.85 -3.56
C VAL A 70 -4.31 4.17 -3.92
N CYS A 71 -5.01 4.92 -3.05
CA CYS A 71 -6.37 5.42 -3.31
C CYS A 71 -6.45 6.18 -4.63
N GLU A 72 -5.54 7.14 -4.86
CA GLU A 72 -5.50 7.93 -6.10
C GLU A 72 -5.35 7.04 -7.34
N GLN A 73 -4.48 6.02 -7.29
CA GLN A 73 -4.25 5.11 -8.40
C GLN A 73 -5.47 4.23 -8.68
N LEU A 74 -6.09 3.68 -7.63
CA LEU A 74 -7.31 2.87 -7.74
C LEU A 74 -8.49 3.70 -8.28
N ALA A 75 -8.65 4.94 -7.82
CA ALA A 75 -9.69 5.85 -8.30
C ALA A 75 -9.52 6.16 -9.80
N ARG A 76 -8.29 6.37 -10.27
CA ARG A 76 -7.99 6.53 -11.70
C ARG A 76 -8.29 5.27 -12.51
N LYS A 77 -8.02 4.08 -11.96
CA LYS A 77 -8.39 2.82 -12.61
C LYS A 77 -9.91 2.68 -12.71
N SER A 78 -10.63 2.98 -11.63
CA SER A 78 -12.09 2.99 -11.61
C SER A 78 -12.68 3.92 -12.68
N LEU A 79 -12.14 5.14 -12.81
CA LEU A 79 -12.50 6.08 -13.89
C LEU A 79 -12.30 5.47 -15.27
N ALA A 80 -11.11 4.93 -15.55
CA ALA A 80 -10.81 4.34 -16.86
C ALA A 80 -11.75 3.16 -17.20
N TRP A 81 -12.15 2.37 -16.21
CA TRP A 81 -13.12 1.29 -16.40
C TRP A 81 -14.55 1.80 -16.56
N ALA A 82 -14.95 2.87 -15.85
CA ALA A 82 -16.25 3.51 -16.04
C ALA A 82 -16.37 4.12 -17.45
N ASP A 83 -15.32 4.78 -17.93
CA ASP A 83 -15.27 5.31 -19.31
C ASP A 83 -15.36 4.17 -20.33
N LYS A 84 -14.60 3.09 -20.13
CA LYS A 84 -14.70 1.88 -20.95
C LYS A 84 -16.12 1.32 -20.95
N ALA A 85 -16.79 1.26 -19.81
CA ALA A 85 -18.16 0.77 -19.74
C ALA A 85 -19.11 1.64 -20.58
N ILE A 86 -18.97 2.96 -20.54
CA ILE A 86 -19.77 3.88 -21.38
C ILE A 86 -19.44 3.70 -22.86
N ILE A 87 -18.15 3.57 -23.22
CA ILE A 87 -17.74 3.30 -24.59
C ILE A 87 -18.30 1.95 -25.06
N SER A 88 -18.25 0.90 -24.23
CA SER A 88 -18.83 -0.40 -24.52
C SER A 88 -20.36 -0.37 -24.63
N LEU A 89 -21.04 0.60 -24.02
CA LEU A 89 -22.47 0.85 -24.28
C LEU A 89 -22.69 1.49 -25.65
N GLU A 90 -21.87 2.45 -26.04
CA GLU A 90 -21.95 3.08 -27.36
C GLU A 90 -21.58 2.09 -28.47
N GLU A 91 -20.58 1.26 -28.21
CA GLU A 91 -20.21 0.14 -29.05
C GLU A 91 -21.30 -0.91 -29.01
N GLY A 92 -21.83 -1.35 -27.88
CA GLY A 92 -22.99 -2.25 -27.79
C GLY A 92 -24.19 -1.77 -28.62
N LYS A 93 -24.49 -0.47 -28.58
CA LYS A 93 -25.48 0.18 -29.46
C LYS A 93 -25.08 0.15 -30.95
N ARG A 94 -23.79 0.14 -31.26
CA ARG A 94 -23.20 -0.08 -32.59
C ARG A 94 -23.07 -1.58 -32.94
N VAL A 95 -23.09 -2.48 -31.93
CA VAL A 95 -22.60 -3.86 -31.92
C VAL A 95 -23.70 -4.91 -31.74
N GLU A 96 -24.96 -4.49 -31.57
CA GLU A 96 -26.06 -5.14 -32.31
C GLU A 96 -25.75 -5.27 -33.83
N GLY A 97 -24.68 -4.60 -34.33
CA GLY A 97 -24.05 -4.83 -35.62
C GLY A 97 -22.61 -5.37 -35.70
N ALA A 98 -21.85 -5.68 -34.63
CA ALA A 98 -20.42 -6.09 -34.78
C ALA A 98 -19.75 -6.58 -33.49
N ILE A 99 -20.09 -7.77 -33.00
CA ILE A 99 -19.35 -8.38 -31.88
C ILE A 99 -18.03 -8.85 -32.48
N GLU A 100 -16.96 -8.07 -32.39
CA GLU A 100 -15.58 -8.60 -32.46
C GLU A 100 -14.50 -7.53 -32.22
N LEU A 101 -13.48 -7.95 -31.44
CA LEU A 101 -12.10 -7.44 -31.38
C LEU A 101 -11.91 -6.11 -30.63
N SER A 102 -11.44 -6.13 -29.39
CA SER A 102 -10.01 -6.34 -29.16
C SER A 102 -9.75 -6.94 -27.78
N ASN A 103 -9.57 -8.25 -27.81
CA ASN A 103 -8.96 -9.04 -26.75
C ASN A 103 -7.44 -8.79 -26.74
N GLU A 104 -7.02 -7.54 -26.57
CA GLU A 104 -5.62 -7.21 -26.26
C GLU A 104 -5.47 -7.20 -24.75
N GLU A 105 -5.17 -8.41 -24.28
CA GLU A 105 -4.66 -8.80 -22.96
C GLU A 105 -4.00 -7.63 -22.22
N MET A 106 -4.77 -6.95 -21.36
CA MET A 106 -4.15 -6.35 -20.19
C MET A 106 -3.59 -7.52 -19.38
N PRO A 107 -2.30 -7.50 -18.99
CA PRO A 107 -1.74 -8.55 -18.17
C PRO A 107 -2.48 -8.53 -16.83
N PHE A 108 -3.44 -9.44 -16.71
CA PHE A 108 -4.07 -9.80 -15.47
C PHE A 108 -3.01 -10.52 -14.64
N GLN A 109 -2.22 -9.73 -13.92
CA GLN A 109 -1.47 -10.19 -12.76
C GLN A 109 -2.29 -9.74 -11.55
N PRO A 110 -3.30 -10.51 -11.12
CA PRO A 110 -3.84 -10.35 -9.78
C PRO A 110 -2.72 -10.77 -8.83
N GLN A 111 -1.84 -9.84 -8.48
CA GLN A 111 -0.96 -10.03 -7.34
C GLN A 111 -1.81 -9.84 -6.08
N MET A 112 -2.82 -10.71 -5.88
CA MET A 112 -3.05 -11.20 -4.55
C MET A 112 -1.78 -12.01 -4.24
N PRO A 113 -1.10 -11.80 -3.10
CA PRO A 113 -0.03 -12.68 -2.69
C PRO A 113 -0.62 -14.09 -2.46
N ILE A 114 -0.61 -14.94 -3.49
CA ILE A 114 -0.99 -16.36 -3.41
C ILE A 114 0.24 -17.24 -3.10
N ASP A 115 1.36 -16.63 -2.71
CA ASP A 115 2.59 -17.30 -2.28
C ASP A 115 2.97 -16.97 -0.83
N GLN A 116 1.99 -16.73 0.05
CA GLN A 116 2.25 -17.16 1.42
C GLN A 116 1.99 -18.66 1.40
N PRO A 117 3.02 -19.53 1.53
CA PRO A 117 2.74 -20.93 1.77
C PRO A 117 1.78 -20.95 2.95
N LEU A 118 0.62 -21.60 2.79
CA LEU A 118 -0.08 -22.10 3.97
C LEU A 118 0.96 -22.99 4.65
N ALA A 119 1.62 -22.43 5.66
CA ALA A 119 2.36 -23.25 6.59
C ALA A 119 1.35 -24.34 6.99
N PRO A 120 1.70 -25.64 6.91
CA PRO A 120 0.87 -26.62 7.58
C PRO A 120 0.65 -26.08 8.99
N PRO A 121 -0.57 -26.11 9.54
CA PRO A 121 -0.78 -25.61 10.89
C PRO A 121 0.29 -26.27 11.74
N THR A 122 1.25 -25.45 12.18
CA THR A 122 2.38 -25.93 12.97
C THR A 122 1.71 -26.65 14.11
N VAL A 123 2.05 -27.93 14.29
CA VAL A 123 1.45 -28.76 15.33
C VAL A 123 1.58 -27.97 16.64
N ILE A 124 0.48 -27.36 17.06
CA ILE A 124 0.38 -26.73 18.37
C ILE A 124 0.25 -27.94 19.26
N GLU A 125 1.35 -28.35 19.89
CA GLU A 125 1.27 -29.37 20.91
C GLU A 125 0.43 -28.78 22.04
N VAL A 126 -0.81 -29.24 22.09
CA VAL A 126 -1.79 -28.82 23.06
C VAL A 126 -1.47 -29.55 24.35
N ASP A 127 -1.48 -28.86 25.49
CA ASP A 127 -1.35 -29.57 26.76
C ASP A 127 -2.50 -30.58 26.95
N GLN A 128 -2.39 -31.45 27.95
CA GLN A 128 -3.42 -32.43 28.27
C GLN A 128 -4.82 -31.84 28.59
N TRP A 129 -4.95 -30.51 28.64
CA TRP A 129 -6.17 -29.75 28.95
C TRP A 129 -6.65 -28.84 27.81
N GLY A 130 -6.01 -28.82 26.64
CA GLY A 130 -6.54 -28.11 25.48
C GLY A 130 -6.08 -26.65 25.33
N ILE A 131 -5.11 -26.17 26.11
CA ILE A 131 -4.68 -24.76 26.09
C ILE A 131 -3.42 -24.60 25.22
N PRO A 132 -3.35 -23.57 24.33
CA PRO A 132 -2.15 -23.32 23.54
C PRO A 132 -1.00 -22.83 24.44
N ILE A 133 0.08 -23.61 24.53
CA ILE A 133 1.28 -23.22 25.26
C ILE A 133 2.12 -22.32 24.35
N VAL A 134 2.15 -21.01 24.63
CA VAL A 134 3.12 -20.10 24.01
C VAL A 134 4.43 -20.26 24.78
N THR A 135 5.38 -21.03 24.25
CA THR A 135 6.76 -20.98 24.74
C THR A 135 7.33 -19.60 24.44
N PRO A 136 7.76 -18.80 25.43
CA PRO A 136 8.42 -17.54 25.13
C PRO A 136 9.74 -17.83 24.41
N ASP A 137 9.84 -17.25 23.21
CA ASP A 137 11.05 -16.73 22.56
C ASP A 137 12.37 -17.41 22.99
N THR A 138 12.83 -18.38 22.20
CA THR A 138 14.28 -18.66 22.16
C THR A 138 14.93 -17.39 21.63
N PRO A 139 15.75 -16.68 22.43
CA PRO A 139 16.37 -15.44 21.97
C PRO A 139 17.23 -15.75 20.72
N PRO A 140 17.26 -14.84 19.72
CA PRO A 140 18.11 -15.03 18.55
C PRO A 140 19.55 -15.24 19.01
N ALA A 141 20.23 -16.23 18.42
CA ALA A 141 21.64 -16.46 18.70
C ALA A 141 22.41 -15.14 18.56
N PRO A 142 23.27 -14.76 19.51
CA PRO A 142 24.02 -13.52 19.44
C PRO A 142 24.85 -13.52 18.15
N ALA A 143 24.83 -12.39 17.44
CA ALA A 143 25.71 -12.18 16.29
C ALA A 143 27.17 -12.47 16.70
N PRO A 144 28.01 -13.06 15.82
CA PRO A 144 29.41 -13.29 16.15
C PRO A 144 30.06 -11.95 16.53
N GLU A 145 30.74 -11.93 17.67
CA GLU A 145 31.43 -10.74 18.16
C GLU A 145 32.42 -10.25 17.08
N PRO A 146 32.51 -8.93 16.84
CA PRO A 146 33.55 -8.39 15.98
C PRO A 146 34.92 -8.80 16.54
N ALA A 147 35.82 -9.27 15.68
CA ALA A 147 37.18 -9.62 16.08
C ALA A 147 37.80 -8.46 16.87
N PRO A 148 38.54 -8.74 17.96
CA PRO A 148 39.14 -7.70 18.78
C PRO A 148 40.03 -6.81 17.89
N ALA A 149 39.86 -5.49 18.04
CA ALA A 149 40.76 -4.54 17.40
C ALA A 149 42.21 -4.84 17.82
N PRO A 150 43.21 -4.66 16.94
CA PRO A 150 44.60 -4.80 17.32
C PRO A 150 44.89 -3.89 18.53
N GLU A 151 45.57 -4.43 19.54
CA GLU A 151 46.01 -3.66 20.70
C GLU A 151 46.83 -2.44 20.23
N PRO A 152 46.64 -1.26 20.81
CA PRO A 152 47.49 -0.12 20.51
C PRO A 152 48.93 -0.44 20.90
N GLU A 153 49.87 -0.13 20.01
CA GLU A 153 51.30 -0.20 20.33
C GLU A 153 51.59 0.64 21.58
N PRO A 154 52.45 0.15 22.51
CA PRO A 154 52.77 0.90 23.72
C PRO A 154 53.38 2.26 23.37
N GLU A 155 52.81 3.32 23.94
CA GLU A 155 53.38 4.67 23.85
C GLU A 155 54.82 4.63 24.43
N PRO A 156 55.80 5.31 23.78
CA PRO A 156 57.14 5.39 24.32
C PRO A 156 57.12 6.12 25.68
N GLU A 157 57.81 5.55 26.67
CA GLU A 157 57.97 6.17 27.99
C GLU A 157 58.58 7.58 27.85
N PRO A 158 58.07 8.57 28.60
CA PRO A 158 58.65 9.91 28.59
C PRO A 158 60.08 9.88 29.14
N GLU A 159 61.02 10.45 28.39
CA GLU A 159 62.39 10.66 28.86
C GLU A 159 62.38 11.49 30.16
N PRO A 160 63.23 11.16 31.15
CA PRO A 160 63.29 11.93 32.39
C PRO A 160 63.79 13.36 32.11
N GLU A 161 63.00 14.35 32.53
CA GLU A 161 63.43 15.75 32.53
C GLU A 161 64.66 15.92 33.44
N PRO A 162 65.67 16.71 33.02
CA PRO A 162 66.83 17.00 33.86
C PRO A 162 66.42 17.88 35.04
N GLU A 163 66.80 17.46 36.26
CA GLU A 163 66.65 18.27 37.47
C GLU A 163 67.46 19.58 37.36
N PRO A 164 66.89 20.74 37.74
CA PRO A 164 67.64 21.98 37.78
C PRO A 164 68.55 22.05 39.02
N GLU A 165 69.82 22.42 38.81
CA GLU A 165 70.73 22.91 39.88
C GLU A 165 70.44 24.37 40.27
#